data_AF-B6IZH9-F1
#
_entry.id   AF-B6IZH9-F1
#
_cell.length_a   1.000
_cell.length_b   1.000
_cell.length_c   1.000
_cell.angle_alpha   90.00
_cell.angle_beta   90.00
_cell.angle_gamma   90.00
#
_symmetry.space_group_name_H-M   'P 1'
#
loop_
_entity.id
_entity.type
_entity.pdbx_description
1 polymer ?
#
loop_
_entity_poly.entity_id
_entity_poly.type
_entity_poly.pdbx_seq_one_letter_code
_entity_poly.pdbx_strand_id
1 'polypeptide(L)'
;MISIIIAYATPEKQVEIPLTVEESCTLVVAVKRSGILQQFPEINLSQAIVGIHNKRTALDAGLRDGDRIEIYRPLTMDPKQARLLRAKRGKIRRMVRGEAG
;
A
#
# COMPACT_ATOMS: atom_id res chain seq x y z
N MET A 1 20.50 -4.64 19.18
CA MET A 1 20.12 -3.89 17.94
C MET A 1 20.07 -4.88 16.79
N ILE A 2 19.12 -4.72 15.87
CA ILE A 2 18.96 -5.57 14.68
C ILE A 2 19.00 -4.74 13.41
N SER A 3 19.52 -5.33 12.34
CA SER A 3 19.61 -4.74 11.00
C SER A 3 18.48 -5.29 10.14
N ILE A 4 17.71 -4.40 9.55
CA ILE A 4 16.56 -4.74 8.71
C ILE A 4 16.58 -3.92 7.42
N ILE A 5 15.72 -4.28 6.46
CA ILE A 5 15.53 -3.55 5.20
C ILE A 5 14.05 -3.25 5.01
N ILE A 6 13.70 -2.00 4.72
CA ILE A 6 12.35 -1.63 4.27
C ILE A 6 12.34 -1.52 2.74
N ALA A 7 11.50 -2.31 2.08
CA ALA A 7 11.36 -2.36 0.63
C ALA A 7 9.98 -1.86 0.17
N TYR A 8 9.98 -0.97 -0.82
CA TYR A 8 8.79 -0.56 -1.55
C TYR A 8 9.13 -0.30 -3.02
N ALA A 9 8.22 -0.69 -3.91
CA ALA A 9 8.42 -0.57 -5.35
C ALA A 9 7.15 -0.10 -6.07
N THR A 10 7.29 0.99 -6.80
CA THR A 10 6.37 1.44 -7.87
C THR A 10 6.97 1.07 -9.23
N PRO A 11 6.24 1.22 -10.35
CA PRO A 11 6.78 0.94 -11.68
C PRO A 11 7.95 1.89 -12.04
N GLU A 12 7.95 3.08 -11.46
CA GLU A 12 8.91 4.15 -11.77
C GLU A 12 10.06 4.22 -10.76
N LYS A 13 9.85 3.73 -9.53
CA LYS A 13 10.84 3.86 -8.44
C LYS A 13 10.82 2.66 -7.51
N GLN A 14 12.00 2.14 -7.21
CA GLN A 14 12.21 1.05 -6.25
C GLN A 14 13.16 1.55 -5.17
N VAL A 15 12.87 1.24 -3.91
CA VAL A 15 13.73 1.58 -2.78
C VAL A 15 13.89 0.39 -1.85
N GLU A 16 15.10 0.28 -1.30
CA GLU A 16 15.43 -0.57 -0.17
C GLU A 16 16.21 0.27 0.83
N ILE A 17 15.66 0.46 2.03
CA ILE A 17 16.21 1.33 3.06
C ILE A 17 16.76 0.43 4.17
N PRO A 18 18.09 0.25 4.28
CA PRO A 18 18.68 -0.42 5.43
C PRO A 18 18.44 0.43 6.68
N LEU A 19 18.01 -0.21 7.77
CA LEU A 19 17.72 0.46 9.03
C LEU A 19 18.18 -0.42 10.20
N THR A 20 18.88 0.19 11.16
CA THR A 20 19.19 -0.47 12.44
C THR A 20 18.18 -0.02 13.49
N VAL A 21 17.50 -0.97 14.12
CA VAL A 21 16.48 -0.72 15.14
C VAL A 21 16.76 -1.53 16.42
N GLU A 22 16.04 -1.21 17.49
CA GLU A 22 16.05 -2.01 18.70
C GLU A 22 15.39 -3.37 18.47
N GLU A 23 15.77 -4.38 19.26
CA GLU A 23 15.20 -5.75 19.16
C GLU A 23 13.71 -5.79 19.53
N SER A 24 13.23 -4.82 20.32
CA SER A 24 11.83 -4.63 20.67
C SER A 24 11.03 -3.87 19.60
N CYS A 25 11.66 -3.46 18.50
CA CYS A 25 11.01 -2.68 17.45
C CYS A 25 9.94 -3.51 16.73
N THR A 26 8.81 -2.87 16.46
CA THR A 26 7.72 -3.44 15.67
C THR A 26 7.79 -2.99 14.22
N LEU A 27 7.17 -3.77 13.33
CA LEU A 27 7.12 -3.47 11.90
C LEU A 27 6.64 -2.03 11.61
N VAL A 28 5.57 -1.58 12.26
CA VAL A 28 5.02 -0.22 12.07
C VAL A 28 6.02 0.87 12.48
N VAL A 29 6.77 0.67 13.56
CA VAL A 29 7.76 1.63 14.04
C VAL A 29 8.93 1.68 13.06
N ALA A 30 9.41 0.53 12.60
CA ALA A 30 10.46 0.45 11.59
C ALA A 30 10.09 1.16 10.28
N VAL A 31 8.88 0.93 9.77
CA VAL A 31 8.37 1.61 8.56
C VAL A 31 8.33 3.12 8.76
N LYS A 32 7.81 3.62 9.89
CA LYS A 32 7.77 5.06 10.18
C LYS A 32 9.19 5.65 10.31
N ARG A 33 10.10 4.95 10.98
CA ARG A 33 11.49 5.39 11.18
C ARG A 33 12.31 5.42 9.90
N SER A 34 11.98 4.58 8.92
CA SER A 34 12.70 4.53 7.64
C SER A 34 12.53 5.78 6.76
N GLY A 35 11.54 6.62 7.05
CA GLY A 35 11.20 7.77 6.20
C GLY A 35 10.50 7.41 4.89
N ILE A 36 10.19 6.12 4.65
CA ILE A 36 9.58 5.67 3.38
C ILE A 36 8.22 6.32 3.10
N LEU A 37 7.45 6.62 4.14
CA LEU A 37 6.16 7.30 4.04
C LEU A 37 6.30 8.77 3.57
N GLN A 38 7.45 9.40 3.83
CA GLN A 38 7.76 10.73 3.29
C GLN A 38 8.19 10.65 1.82
N GLN A 39 8.85 9.55 1.43
CA GLN A 39 9.27 9.31 0.04
C GLN A 39 8.11 8.91 -0.88
N PHE A 40 7.09 8.25 -0.33
CA PHE A 40 5.92 7.74 -1.06
C PHE A 40 4.63 8.13 -0.31
N PRO A 41 4.16 9.38 -0.47
CA PRO A 41 2.97 9.89 0.22
C PRO A 41 1.67 9.13 -0.13
N GLU A 42 1.66 8.34 -1.20
CA GLU A 42 0.54 7.49 -1.58
C GLU A 42 0.36 6.25 -0.69
N ILE A 43 1.37 5.91 0.13
CA ILE A 43 1.28 4.77 1.04
C ILE A 43 0.36 5.12 2.21
N ASN A 44 -0.84 4.55 2.22
CA ASN A 44 -1.64 4.47 3.44
C ASN A 44 -1.30 3.19 4.21
N LEU A 45 -0.44 3.31 5.23
CA LEU A 45 0.01 2.16 6.02
C LEU A 45 -1.13 1.41 6.73
N SER A 46 -2.25 2.07 7.04
CA SER A 46 -3.42 1.42 7.65
C SER A 46 -4.18 0.49 6.69
N GLN A 47 -4.01 0.69 5.39
CA GLN A 47 -4.66 -0.08 4.32
C GLN A 47 -3.68 -0.92 3.51
N ALA A 48 -2.39 -0.62 3.61
CA ALA A 48 -1.33 -1.35 2.93
C ALA A 48 -1.25 -2.77 3.48
N ILE A 49 -1.02 -3.72 2.58
CA ILE A 49 -0.59 -5.05 2.98
C ILE A 49 0.92 -4.95 3.20
N VAL A 50 1.40 -5.47 4.31
CA VAL A 50 2.82 -5.52 4.64
C VAL A 50 3.25 -6.96 4.93
N GLY A 51 4.53 -7.25 4.77
CA GLY A 51 5.08 -8.57 5.01
C GLY A 51 6.53 -8.57 5.45
N ILE A 52 7.00 -9.70 5.96
CA ILE A 52 8.41 -10.00 6.22
C ILE A 52 8.79 -11.20 5.37
N HIS A 53 9.84 -11.09 4.53
CA HIS A 53 10.31 -12.13 3.61
C HIS A 53 9.19 -12.84 2.82
N ASN A 54 8.41 -12.11 2.02
CA ASN A 54 7.28 -12.62 1.24
C ASN A 54 6.10 -13.22 2.06
N LYS A 55 6.09 -13.06 3.39
CA LYS A 55 4.97 -13.49 4.24
C LYS A 55 4.21 -12.28 4.73
N ARG A 56 2.89 -12.23 4.50
CA ARG A 56 2.03 -11.19 5.07
C ARG A 56 2.12 -11.20 6.59
N THR A 57 2.35 -10.03 7.17
CA THR A 57 2.64 -9.86 8.60
C THR A 57 1.85 -8.68 9.16
N ALA A 58 1.46 -8.76 10.42
CA ALA A 58 0.75 -7.67 11.10
C ALA A 58 1.69 -6.49 11.40
N LEU A 59 1.12 -5.28 11.49
CA LEU A 59 1.87 -4.05 11.73
C LEU A 59 2.55 -4.01 13.10
N ASP A 60 2.04 -4.76 14.07
CA ASP A 60 2.53 -4.87 15.45
C ASP A 60 3.50 -6.04 15.66
N ALA A 61 3.79 -6.82 14.61
CA ALA A 61 4.73 -7.92 14.72
C ALA A 61 6.14 -7.41 15.09
N GLY A 62 6.80 -8.16 15.97
CA GLY A 62 8.21 -7.97 16.30
C GLY A 62 9.12 -8.34 15.13
N LEU A 63 10.32 -7.78 15.13
CA LEU A 63 11.31 -7.92 14.08
C LEU A 63 12.51 -8.75 14.52
N ARG A 64 13.24 -9.31 13.56
CA ARG A 64 14.48 -10.06 13.74
C ARG A 64 15.59 -9.47 12.88
N ASP A 65 16.82 -9.80 13.23
CA ASP A 65 17.98 -9.44 12.44
C ASP A 65 17.92 -10.07 11.04
N GLY A 66 18.18 -9.26 10.01
CA GLY A 66 18.07 -9.65 8.61
C GLY A 66 16.66 -9.61 8.03
N ASP A 67 15.65 -9.15 8.77
CA ASP A 67 14.29 -9.05 8.24
C ASP A 67 14.19 -8.07 7.08
N ARG A 68 13.52 -8.49 6.01
CA ARG A 68 13.12 -7.64 4.90
C ARG A 68 11.63 -7.35 4.99
N ILE A 69 11.30 -6.14 5.38
CA ILE A 69 9.94 -5.64 5.48
C ILE A 69 9.51 -5.16 4.09
N GLU A 70 8.39 -5.68 3.61
CA GLU A 70 7.86 -5.42 2.27
C GLU A 70 6.53 -4.69 2.40
N ILE A 71 6.38 -3.57 1.69
CA ILE A 71 5.12 -2.84 1.59
C ILE A 71 4.51 -3.13 0.21
N TYR A 72 3.33 -3.74 0.19
CA TYR A 72 2.64 -4.06 -1.05
C TYR A 72 1.67 -2.94 -1.45
N ARG A 73 1.63 -2.63 -2.75
CA ARG A 73 0.67 -1.68 -3.31
C ARG A 73 -0.74 -2.28 -3.34
N PRO A 74 -1.79 -1.52 -2.98
CA PRO A 74 -3.15 -1.96 -3.17
C PRO A 74 -3.44 -2.13 -4.68
N LEU A 75 -4.20 -3.17 -5.03
CA LEU A 75 -4.72 -3.30 -6.40
C LEU A 75 -5.73 -2.17 -6.63
N THR A 76 -5.46 -1.30 -7.61
CA THR A 76 -6.15 -0.02 -7.83
C THR A 76 -7.60 -0.14 -8.32
N MET A 77 -8.14 -1.35 -8.46
CA MET A 77 -9.55 -1.52 -8.80
C MET A 77 -10.40 -1.38 -7.54
N ASP A 78 -10.77 -0.14 -7.17
CA ASP A 78 -11.86 0.10 -6.23
C ASP A 78 -13.16 -0.46 -6.84
N PRO A 79 -13.73 -1.57 -6.30
CA PRO A 79 -14.91 -2.20 -6.88
C PRO A 79 -16.14 -1.29 -6.84
N LYS A 80 -16.21 -0.36 -5.87
CA LYS A 80 -17.36 0.53 -5.69
C LYS A 80 -17.37 1.65 -6.71
N GLN A 81 -16.23 2.24 -7.06
CA GLN A 81 -16.17 3.27 -8.09
C GLN A 81 -16.40 2.70 -9.49
N ALA A 82 -15.84 1.53 -9.82
CA ALA A 82 -16.13 0.86 -11.09
C ALA A 82 -17.63 0.53 -11.25
N ARG A 83 -18.31 0.13 -10.16
CA ARG A 83 -19.76 -0.11 -10.15
C ARG A 83 -20.56 1.18 -10.34
N LEU A 84 -20.18 2.29 -9.68
CA LEU A 84 -20.86 3.57 -9.84
C LEU A 84 -20.72 4.14 -11.27
N LEU A 85 -19.52 4.03 -11.87
CA LEU A 85 -19.28 4.45 -13.26
C LEU A 85 -20.08 3.61 -14.27
N ARG A 86 -20.19 2.28 -14.05
CA ARG A 86 -21.01 1.39 -14.88
C ARG A 86 -22.50 1.74 -14.81
N ALA A 87 -23.04 2.00 -13.61
CA ALA A 87 -24.45 2.35 -13.44
C ALA A 87 -24.82 3.68 -14.14
N LYS A 88 -23.92 4.67 -14.15
CA LYS A 88 -24.17 5.98 -14.80
C LYS A 88 -24.23 5.88 -16.34
N ARG A 89 -23.39 5.05 -16.97
CA ARG A 89 -23.40 4.88 -18.45
C ARG A 89 -24.72 4.28 -18.96
N GLY A 90 -25.41 3.47 -18.16
CA GLY A 90 -26.73 2.93 -18.53
C GLY A 90 -27.85 3.98 -18.54
N LYS A 91 -27.74 5.07 -17.76
CA LYS A 91 -28.83 6.06 -17.62
C LYS A 91 -28.81 7.13 -18.71
N ILE A 92 -27.63 7.53 -19.20
CA ILE A 92 -27.50 8.59 -20.22
C ILE A 92 -28.12 8.18 -21.56
N ARG A 93 -28.05 6.89 -21.95
CA ARG A 93 -28.62 6.42 -23.23
C ARG A 93 -30.15 6.50 -23.29
N ARG A 94 -30.85 6.58 -22.15
CA ARG A 94 -32.33 6.64 -22.14
C ARG A 94 -32.88 8.07 -22.17
N MET A 95 -32.08 9.09 -21.83
CA MET A 95 -32.56 10.48 -21.77
C MET A 95 -32.46 11.20 -23.13
N VAL A 96 -31.42 10.92 -23.94
CA VAL A 96 -31.23 11.60 -25.24
C VAL A 96 -32.25 11.16 -26.31
N ARG A 97 -32.94 10.02 -26.13
CA ARG A 97 -33.93 9.52 -27.09
C ARG A 97 -35.35 10.05 -26.84
N GLY A 98 -35.56 10.85 -25.79
CA GLY A 98 -36.90 11.29 -25.37
C GLY A 98 -37.35 12.67 -25.85
N GLU A 99 -36.46 13.51 -26.39
CA GLU A 99 -36.78 14.92 -26.71
C GLU A 99 -36.70 15.22 -28.22
N ALA A 100 -37.16 14.28 -29.05
CA ALA A 100 -37.39 14.49 -30.47
C ALA A 100 -38.72 13.86 -30.87
N GLY A 101 -39.81 14.56 -30.52
CA GLY A 101 -41.19 14.26 -30.90
C GLY A 101 -42.08 15.40 -30.45
#